data_AF-A0A661FMA8-F1
#
_entry.id   AF-A0A661FMA8-F1
#
_cell.length_a   1.000
_cell.length_b   1.000
_cell.length_c   1.000
_cell.angle_alpha   90.00
_cell.angle_beta   90.00
_cell.angle_gamma   90.00
#
_symmetry.space_group_name_H-M   'P 1'
#
loop_
_entity.id
_entity.type
_entity.pdbx_description
1 polymer ?
#
loop_
_entity_poly.entity_id
_entity_poly.type
_entity_poly.pdbx_seq_one_letter_code
_entity_poly.pdbx_strand_id
1 'polypeptide(L)'
;MKYIVKSIAVLILSAASISAFAKDKPMNMQQGGSSTQGMGMEMSEQMKDKMARNKQKYILKINDLSDRIQDEKNSKKKQALMDEQLQLIKDHQEKKRQMKKKMMQKHHKKMMEKKNGMKM
;
A
#
# COMPACT_ATOMS: atom_id res chain seq x y z
N MET A 1 34.49 -37.08 -30.61
CA MET A 1 33.65 -37.44 -29.44
C MET A 1 34.23 -37.07 -28.07
N LYS A 2 35.27 -36.21 -27.94
CA LYS A 2 35.86 -35.88 -26.61
C LYS A 2 35.20 -34.69 -25.89
N TYR A 3 34.35 -33.93 -26.58
CA TYR A 3 33.72 -32.71 -26.04
C TYR A 3 32.28 -32.91 -25.57
N ILE A 4 31.61 -33.98 -26.02
CA ILE A 4 30.22 -34.28 -25.64
C ILE A 4 30.17 -34.79 -24.19
N VAL A 5 31.16 -35.57 -23.77
CA VAL A 5 31.21 -36.20 -22.43
C VAL A 5 31.44 -35.17 -21.31
N LYS A 6 32.10 -34.03 -21.61
CA LYS A 6 32.34 -32.96 -20.62
C LYS A 6 31.09 -32.11 -20.33
N SER A 7 30.10 -32.12 -21.23
CA SER A 7 28.91 -31.27 -21.12
C SER A 7 27.84 -31.85 -20.19
N ILE A 8 27.82 -33.18 -20.00
CA ILE A 8 26.83 -33.87 -19.17
C ILE A 8 27.13 -33.70 -17.67
N ALA A 9 28.40 -33.63 -17.28
CA ALA A 9 28.80 -33.48 -15.87
C ALA A 9 28.40 -32.13 -15.26
N VAL A 10 28.30 -31.07 -16.06
CA VAL A 10 27.95 -29.72 -15.58
C VAL A 10 26.44 -29.58 -15.34
N LEU A 11 25.60 -30.34 -16.04
CA LEU A 11 24.14 -30.25 -15.92
C LEU A 11 23.57 -30.96 -14.67
N ILE A 12 24.30 -31.90 -14.07
CA ILE A 12 23.82 -32.66 -12.91
C ILE A 12 24.09 -31.90 -11.59
N LEU A 13 25.10 -31.01 -11.57
CA LEU A 13 25.48 -30.29 -10.35
C LEU A 13 24.53 -29.11 -10.01
N SER A 14 23.72 -28.65 -10.97
CA SER A 14 22.80 -27.52 -10.78
C SER A 14 21.44 -27.90 -10.18
N ALA A 15 21.12 -29.19 -10.05
CA ALA A 15 19.81 -29.65 -9.56
C ALA A 15 19.71 -29.73 -8.02
N ALA A 16 20.81 -29.58 -7.28
CA ALA A 16 20.84 -29.83 -5.84
C ALA A 16 20.67 -28.58 -4.94
N SER A 17 20.47 -27.38 -5.51
CA SER A 17 20.56 -26.12 -4.73
C SER A 17 19.23 -25.48 -4.33
N ILE A 18 18.08 -26.12 -4.56
CA ILE A 18 16.78 -25.57 -4.15
C ILE A 18 16.11 -26.48 -3.12
N SER A 19 16.66 -26.50 -1.91
CA SER A 19 15.92 -26.95 -0.73
C SER A 19 16.31 -26.12 0.50
N ALA A 20 16.24 -24.80 0.36
CA ALA A 20 16.03 -23.95 1.52
C ALA A 20 14.52 -23.99 1.81
N PHE A 21 14.09 -25.01 2.56
CA PHE A 21 12.81 -24.99 3.24
C PHE A 21 12.74 -23.68 4.03
N ALA A 22 11.83 -22.79 3.62
CA ALA A 22 11.46 -21.65 4.44
C ALA A 22 10.91 -22.24 5.74
N LYS A 23 11.75 -22.27 6.77
CA LYS A 23 11.33 -22.58 8.14
C LYS A 23 10.32 -21.50 8.49
N ASP A 24 9.03 -21.83 8.38
CA ASP A 24 7.93 -20.98 8.82
C ASP A 24 8.22 -20.62 10.27
N LYS A 25 8.78 -19.41 10.47
CA LYS A 25 8.69 -18.76 11.75
C LYS A 25 7.19 -18.59 11.96
N PRO A 26 6.61 -19.07 13.07
CA PRO A 26 5.30 -18.59 13.44
C PRO A 26 5.47 -17.08 13.58
N MET A 27 4.91 -16.32 12.62
CA MET A 27 4.68 -14.92 12.85
C MET A 27 3.82 -14.91 14.09
N ASN A 28 4.44 -14.55 15.21
CA ASN A 28 3.76 -14.12 16.39
C ASN A 28 3.02 -12.86 15.92
N MET A 29 1.84 -13.06 15.32
CA MET A 29 0.79 -12.08 15.29
C MET A 29 0.44 -11.91 16.75
N GLN A 30 1.29 -11.14 17.44
CA GLN A 30 0.87 -10.31 18.52
C GLN A 30 -0.23 -9.50 17.87
N GLN A 31 -1.44 -10.03 18.05
CA GLN A 31 -2.72 -9.44 17.82
C GLN A 31 -2.66 -8.20 18.71
N GLY A 32 -1.95 -7.17 18.22
CA GLY A 32 -1.92 -5.87 18.81
C GLY A 32 -3.39 -5.53 18.87
N GLY A 33 -3.91 -5.53 20.09
CA GLY A 33 -5.32 -5.34 20.37
C GLY A 33 -5.71 -4.06 19.68
N SER A 34 -6.21 -4.19 18.46
CA SER A 34 -6.77 -3.10 17.74
C SER A 34 -8.06 -2.89 18.50
N SER A 35 -8.00 -1.99 19.47
CA SER A 35 -9.12 -1.29 20.05
C SER A 35 -9.82 -0.46 18.97
N THR A 36 -10.16 -1.10 17.85
CA THR A 36 -10.99 -0.57 16.78
C THR A 36 -12.45 -0.86 17.10
N GLN A 37 -12.82 -0.76 18.38
CA GLN A 37 -14.19 -0.49 18.79
C GLN A 37 -14.40 1.03 18.82
N GLY A 38 -13.91 1.71 17.78
CA GLY A 38 -14.05 3.14 17.59
C GLY A 38 -15.18 3.38 16.60
N MET A 39 -16.38 3.63 17.13
CA MET A 39 -17.57 4.13 16.41
C MET A 39 -17.54 3.95 14.88
N GLY A 40 -18.01 2.79 14.42
CA GLY A 40 -18.35 2.61 13.02
C GLY A 40 -19.46 3.61 12.66
N MET A 41 -19.09 4.74 12.06
CA MET A 41 -20.05 5.47 11.23
C MET A 41 -20.42 4.50 10.10
N GLU A 42 -21.63 3.95 10.15
CA GLU A 42 -22.21 3.20 9.04
C GLU A 42 -22.24 4.10 7.81
N MET A 43 -21.26 3.92 6.95
CA MET A 43 -21.23 4.52 5.63
C MET A 43 -22.16 3.71 4.75
N SER A 44 -22.96 4.37 3.90
CA SER A 44 -23.79 3.66 2.93
C SER A 44 -22.92 2.81 2.00
N GLU A 45 -23.46 1.68 1.54
CA GLU A 45 -22.75 0.78 0.63
C GLU A 45 -22.25 1.49 -0.64
N GLN A 46 -23.05 2.42 -1.18
CA GLN A 46 -22.65 3.25 -2.33
C GLN A 46 -21.42 4.13 -2.02
N MET A 47 -21.32 4.65 -0.79
CA MET A 47 -20.20 5.48 -0.38
C MET A 47 -18.93 4.64 -0.14
N LYS A 48 -19.08 3.41 0.39
CA LYS A 48 -17.99 2.44 0.50
C LYS A 48 -17.46 2.02 -0.87
N ASP A 49 -18.34 1.68 -1.80
CA ASP A 49 -17.98 1.30 -3.17
C ASP A 49 -17.24 2.43 -3.89
N LYS A 50 -17.75 3.66 -3.81
CA LYS A 50 -17.07 4.83 -4.36
C LYS A 50 -15.68 5.04 -3.76
N MET A 51 -15.50 4.78 -2.45
CA MET A 51 -14.20 4.87 -1.81
C MET A 51 -13.24 3.76 -2.30
N ALA A 52 -13.74 2.53 -2.42
CA ALA A 52 -12.98 1.39 -2.93
C ALA A 52 -12.50 1.64 -4.36
N ARG A 53 -13.39 2.08 -5.26
CA ARG A 53 -13.04 2.42 -6.65
C ARG A 53 -12.00 3.54 -6.72
N ASN A 54 -12.13 4.58 -5.90
CA ASN A 54 -11.15 5.66 -5.87
C ASN A 54 -9.78 5.19 -5.39
N LYS A 55 -9.73 4.29 -4.39
CA LYS A 55 -8.49 3.68 -3.91
C LYS A 55 -7.86 2.82 -5.01
N GLN A 56 -8.66 1.99 -5.68
CA GLN A 56 -8.21 1.15 -6.79
C GLN A 56 -7.63 1.99 -7.93
N LYS A 57 -8.33 3.06 -8.34
CA LYS A 57 -7.84 3.98 -9.38
C LYS A 57 -6.51 4.61 -9.03
N TYR A 58 -6.32 5.00 -7.76
CA TYR A 58 -5.04 5.53 -7.29
C TYR A 58 -3.92 4.49 -7.37
N ILE A 59 -4.16 3.25 -6.91
CA ILE A 59 -3.17 2.16 -6.95
C ILE A 59 -2.78 1.84 -8.39
N LEU A 60 -3.77 1.70 -9.29
CA LEU A 60 -3.51 1.42 -10.70
C LEU A 60 -2.65 2.50 -11.34
N LYS A 61 -2.90 3.78 -11.04
CA LYS A 61 -2.08 4.88 -11.57
C LYS A 61 -0.64 4.87 -11.06
N ILE A 62 -0.44 4.53 -9.78
CA ILE A 62 0.91 4.39 -9.22
C ILE A 62 1.65 3.19 -9.84
N ASN A 63 0.95 2.07 -10.03
CA ASN A 63 1.54 0.88 -10.64
C ASN A 63 1.94 1.16 -12.09
N ASP A 64 1.06 1.76 -12.89
CA ASP A 64 1.36 2.17 -14.27
C ASP A 64 2.60 3.09 -14.34
N LEU A 65 2.69 4.08 -13.45
CA LEU A 65 3.88 4.93 -13.36
C LEU A 65 5.12 4.14 -12.97
N SER A 66 5.00 3.16 -12.07
CA SER A 66 6.12 2.33 -11.63
C SER A 66 6.66 1.46 -12.78
N ASP A 67 5.76 0.85 -13.54
CA ASP A 67 6.11 0.03 -14.70
C ASP A 67 6.81 0.90 -15.76
N ARG A 68 6.27 2.10 -16.03
CA ARG A 68 6.89 3.07 -16.94
C ARG A 68 8.27 3.54 -16.48
N ILE A 69 8.47 3.74 -15.17
CA ILE A 69 9.79 4.08 -14.58
C ILE A 69 10.78 2.93 -14.75
N GLN A 70 10.31 1.69 -14.59
CA GLN A 70 11.14 0.50 -14.73
C GLN A 70 11.60 0.32 -16.18
N ASP A 71 10.71 0.52 -17.14
CA ASP A 71 10.99 0.32 -18.57
C ASP A 71 11.73 1.49 -19.23
N GLU A 72 11.67 2.70 -18.64
CA GLU A 72 12.31 3.88 -19.21
C GLU A 72 13.84 3.84 -19.07
N LYS A 73 14.51 3.93 -20.23
CA LYS A 73 15.98 3.88 -20.36
C LYS A 73 16.60 5.28 -20.30
N ASN A 74 15.84 6.32 -20.64
CA ASN A 74 16.32 7.69 -20.60
C ASN A 74 16.27 8.24 -19.16
N SER A 75 17.44 8.54 -18.59
CA SER A 75 17.58 9.04 -17.23
C SER A 75 16.74 10.31 -16.95
N LYS A 76 16.69 11.28 -17.88
CA LYS A 76 15.90 12.50 -17.69
C LYS A 76 14.41 12.22 -17.67
N LYS A 77 13.93 11.33 -18.55
CA LYS A 77 12.51 10.95 -18.58
C LYS A 77 12.13 10.11 -17.36
N LYS A 78 13.02 9.21 -16.93
CA LYS A 78 12.84 8.41 -15.73
C LYS A 78 12.69 9.28 -14.49
N GLN A 79 13.52 10.32 -14.36
CA GLN A 79 13.40 11.29 -13.27
C GLN A 79 12.05 12.03 -13.31
N ALA A 80 11.64 12.50 -14.49
CA ALA A 80 10.34 13.18 -14.64
C ALA A 80 9.15 12.27 -14.23
N LEU A 81 9.21 10.97 -14.55
CA LEU A 81 8.20 10.00 -14.13
C LEU A 81 8.22 9.74 -12.61
N MET A 82 9.41 9.68 -12.00
CA MET A 82 9.55 9.60 -10.54
C MET A 82 8.97 10.84 -9.85
N ASP A 83 9.21 12.02 -10.40
CA ASP A 83 8.67 13.28 -9.88
C ASP A 83 7.14 13.31 -9.99
N GLU A 84 6.58 12.82 -11.11
CA GLU A 84 5.13 12.65 -11.27
C GLU A 84 4.56 11.69 -10.22
N GLN A 85 5.21 10.55 -10.00
CA GLN A 85 4.80 9.57 -8.99
C GLN A 85 4.82 10.18 -7.58
N LEU A 86 5.89 10.92 -7.24
CA LEU A 86 6.03 11.59 -5.95
C LEU A 86 4.93 12.64 -5.75
N GLN A 87 4.62 13.43 -6.77
CA GLN A 87 3.54 14.43 -6.70
C GLN A 87 2.19 13.75 -6.47
N LEU A 88 1.91 12.64 -7.14
CA LEU A 88 0.67 11.88 -6.95
C LEU A 88 0.51 11.38 -5.52
N ILE A 89 1.59 10.89 -4.91
CA ILE A 89 1.60 10.44 -3.52
C ILE A 89 1.36 11.61 -2.57
N LYS A 90 2.03 12.75 -2.78
CA LYS A 90 1.85 13.96 -1.97
C LYS A 90 0.41 14.46 -2.00
N ASP A 91 -0.19 14.54 -3.18
CA ASP A 91 -1.58 14.99 -3.35
C ASP A 91 -2.56 14.05 -2.63
N HIS A 92 -2.33 12.74 -2.74
CA HIS A 92 -3.15 11.75 -2.04
C HIS A 92 -3.03 11.87 -0.52
N GLN A 93 -1.81 12.05 0.00
CA GLN A 93 -1.57 12.26 1.43
C GLN A 93 -2.19 13.56 1.93
N GLU A 94 -2.06 14.64 1.18
CA GLU A 94 -2.63 15.94 1.53
C GLU A 94 -4.16 15.86 1.59
N LYS A 95 -4.80 15.20 0.62
CA LYS A 95 -6.25 14.97 0.65
C LYS A 95 -6.67 14.19 1.89
N LYS A 96 -5.93 13.15 2.27
CA LYS A 96 -6.19 12.38 3.50
C LYS A 96 -6.02 13.25 4.75
N ARG A 97 -4.98 14.09 4.79
CA ARG A 97 -4.70 15.01 5.90
C ARG A 97 -5.84 16.03 6.07
N GLN A 98 -6.30 16.64 4.97
CA GLN A 98 -7.42 17.57 5.00
C GLN A 98 -8.72 16.92 5.47
N MET A 99 -9.00 15.70 4.99
CA MET A 99 -10.17 14.94 5.43
C MET A 99 -10.10 14.64 6.93
N LYS A 100 -8.95 14.17 7.43
CA LYS A 100 -8.71 13.93 8.86
C LYS A 100 -8.92 15.20 9.67
N LYS A 101 -8.37 16.34 9.23
CA LYS A 101 -8.53 17.64 9.90
C LYS A 101 -10.01 18.03 10.01
N LYS A 102 -10.78 17.91 8.93
CA LYS A 102 -12.23 18.18 8.93
C LYS A 102 -12.99 17.28 9.90
N MET A 103 -12.66 15.99 9.94
CA MET A 103 -13.31 15.04 10.86
C MET A 103 -12.98 15.35 12.32
N MET A 104 -11.72 15.70 12.63
CA MET A 104 -11.31 16.11 13.97
C MET A 104 -12.02 17.38 14.43
N GLN A 105 -12.16 18.38 13.54
CA GLN A 105 -12.89 19.60 13.84
C GLN A 105 -14.38 19.34 14.13
N LYS A 106 -15.04 18.51 13.29
CA LYS A 106 -16.44 18.11 13.52
C LYS A 106 -16.61 17.36 14.85
N HIS A 107 -15.70 16.43 15.13
CA HIS A 107 -15.73 15.67 16.38
C HIS A 107 -15.54 16.58 17.60
N HIS A 108 -14.58 17.51 17.55
CA HIS A 108 -14.35 18.49 18.60
C HIS A 108 -15.59 19.36 18.85
N LYS A 109 -16.23 19.87 17.78
CA LYS A 109 -17.46 20.66 17.89
C LYS A 109 -18.59 19.88 18.57
N LYS A 110 -18.82 18.63 18.14
CA LYS A 110 -19.85 17.74 18.73
C LYS A 110 -19.60 17.48 20.21
N MET A 111 -18.34 17.33 20.62
CA MET A 111 -17.97 17.14 22.03
C MET A 111 -18.24 18.40 22.86
N MET A 112 -17.97 19.60 22.34
CA MET A 112 -18.27 20.85 23.02
C MET A 112 -19.77 21.10 23.17
N GLU A 113 -20.56 20.84 22.11
CA GLU A 113 -22.02 20.94 22.16
C GLU A 113 -22.62 19.97 23.18
N LYS A 114 -22.16 18.71 23.21
CA LYS A 114 -22.60 17.72 24.20
C LYS A 114 -22.27 18.14 25.64
N LYS A 115 -21.08 18.72 25.87
CA LYS A 115 -20.65 19.19 27.19
C LYS A 115 -21.47 20.39 27.67
N ASN A 116 -21.89 21.27 26.78
CA ASN A 116 -22.75 22.41 27.11
C ASN A 116 -24.20 22.00 27.37
N GLY A 117 -24.74 21.04 26.62
CA GLY A 117 -26.08 20.49 26.86
C GLY A 117 -26.21 19.65 28.14
N MET A 118 -25.09 19.19 28.72
CA MET A 118 -25.05 18.47 30.00
C MET A 118 -24.90 19.41 31.21
N LYS A 119 -24.66 20.71 30.98
CA LYS A 119 -24.52 21.74 32.02
C LYS A 119 -25.80 22.59 32.19
N MET A 120 -26.82 22.38 31.35
CA MET A 120 -28.19 22.82 31.58
C MET A 120 -29.00 21.67 32.17
#